data_AF-A0A0D1LEE5-F1
#
_entry.id   AF-A0A0D1LEE5-F1
#
_cell.length_a   1.000
_cell.length_b   1.000
_cell.length_c   1.000
_cell.angle_alpha   90.00
_cell.angle_beta   90.00
_cell.angle_gamma   90.00
#
_symmetry.space_group_name_H-M   'P 1'
#
loop_
_entity.id
_entity.type
_entity.pdbx_description
1 polymer ?
#
loop_
_entity_poly.entity_id
_entity_poly.type
_entity_poly.pdbx_seq_one_letter_code
_entity_poly.pdbx_strand_id
1 'polypeptide(L)'
;MFLDRQAITLRRYHFPSGTSKIIPLSAIRGYKSESLGFIMDRFLIWGGTDPRRWLPLDIWRPIKSTLVTLDVVGTTPAPACTPLRPREFLATLEVLLKEQAGR
;
A
#
# COMPACT_ATOMS: atom_id res chain seq x y z
N MET A 1 -8.91 -2.26 0.85
CA MET A 1 -7.73 -3.01 0.38
C MET A 1 -8.00 -4.48 0.62
N PHE A 2 -7.55 -5.35 -0.27
CA PHE A 2 -7.65 -6.79 -0.14
C PHE A 2 -6.26 -7.41 -0.38
N LEU A 3 -5.92 -8.46 0.36
CA LEU A 3 -4.66 -9.18 0.27
C LEU A 3 -4.98 -10.67 0.23
N ASP A 4 -4.49 -11.36 -0.77
CA ASP A 4 -4.59 -12.81 -0.91
C ASP A 4 -3.21 -13.42 -1.25
N ARG A 5 -3.18 -14.74 -1.49
CA ARG A 5 -1.94 -15.49 -1.77
C ARG A 5 -1.31 -15.21 -3.14
N GLN A 6 -1.95 -14.41 -3.99
CA GLN A 6 -1.50 -14.10 -5.34
C GLN A 6 -1.19 -12.61 -5.50
N ALA A 7 -1.98 -11.73 -4.90
CA ALA A 7 -1.87 -10.29 -5.12
C ALA A 7 -2.35 -9.42 -3.95
N ILE A 8 -1.88 -8.17 -3.97
CA ILE A 8 -2.46 -7.05 -3.23
C ILE A 8 -3.38 -6.27 -4.15
N THR A 9 -4.61 -6.03 -3.70
CA THR A 9 -5.57 -5.17 -4.38
C THR A 9 -5.78 -3.85 -3.62
N LEU A 10 -5.25 -2.77 -4.19
CA LEU A 10 -5.47 -1.40 -3.74
C LEU A 10 -6.71 -0.84 -4.45
N ARG A 11 -7.82 -0.72 -3.72
CA ARG A 11 -9.08 -0.18 -4.25
C ARG A 11 -8.97 1.34 -4.43
N ARG A 12 -9.67 1.89 -5.43
CA ARG A 12 -9.72 3.34 -5.72
C ARG A 12 -8.32 3.95 -5.86
N TYR A 13 -7.42 3.22 -6.52
CA TYR A 13 -6.04 3.65 -6.72
C TYR A 13 -5.93 4.71 -7.82
N HIS A 14 -6.61 4.47 -8.94
CA HIS A 14 -6.74 5.44 -10.01
C HIS A 14 -8.01 6.26 -9.79
N PHE A 15 -7.88 7.57 -9.68
CA PHE A 15 -9.00 8.51 -9.58
C PHE A 15 -8.88 9.50 -10.75
N PRO A 16 -10.00 9.92 -11.38
CA PRO A 16 -11.40 9.76 -10.96
C PRO A 16 -12.07 8.42 -11.29
N SER A 17 -11.44 7.55 -12.10
CA SER A 17 -12.06 6.29 -12.56
C SER A 17 -12.43 5.31 -11.43
N GLY A 18 -11.80 5.43 -10.26
CA GLY A 18 -12.07 4.61 -9.08
C GLY A 18 -11.53 3.18 -9.19
N THR A 19 -10.77 2.86 -10.24
CA THR A 19 -10.31 1.49 -10.49
C THR A 19 -9.26 1.06 -9.47
N SER A 20 -9.19 -0.25 -9.27
CA SER A 20 -8.20 -0.85 -8.39
C SER A 20 -6.85 -0.98 -9.09
N LYS A 21 -5.76 -0.94 -8.32
CA LYS A 21 -4.46 -1.45 -8.74
C LYS A 21 -4.27 -2.82 -8.12
N ILE A 22 -4.02 -3.81 -8.97
CA ILE A 22 -3.71 -5.19 -8.57
C ILE A 22 -2.20 -5.36 -8.72
N ILE A 23 -1.55 -5.82 -7.65
CA ILE A 23 -0.09 -5.96 -7.56
C ILE A 23 0.20 -7.41 -7.23
N PRO A 24 0.72 -8.21 -8.18
CA PRO A 24 1.12 -9.59 -7.91
C PRO A 24 2.20 -9.62 -6.82
N LEU A 25 2.12 -10.58 -5.89
CA LEU A 25 3.13 -10.72 -4.84
C LEU A 25 4.53 -11.00 -5.42
N SER A 26 4.61 -11.71 -6.55
CA SER A 26 5.85 -11.97 -7.28
C SER A 26 6.53 -10.70 -7.83
N ALA A 27 5.78 -9.61 -7.97
CA ALA A 27 6.32 -8.31 -8.38
C ALA A 27 6.79 -7.46 -7.18
N ILE A 28 6.53 -7.89 -5.94
CA ILE A 28 6.89 -7.14 -4.72
C ILE A 28 8.26 -7.63 -4.24
N ARG A 29 9.25 -6.75 -4.24
CA ARG A 29 10.60 -7.03 -3.72
C ARG A 29 10.71 -6.85 -2.21
N GLY A 30 9.83 -6.03 -1.65
CA GLY A 30 9.79 -5.73 -0.23
C GLY A 30 8.78 -4.64 0.06
N TYR A 31 8.75 -4.20 1.31
CA TYR A 31 7.92 -3.09 1.75
C TYR A 31 8.63 -2.24 2.79
N LYS A 32 8.21 -0.98 2.91
CA LYS A 32 8.61 -0.08 3.99
C LYS A 32 7.36 0.34 4.75
N SER A 33 7.37 0.15 6.08
CA SER A 33 6.31 0.65 6.97
C SER A 33 6.81 1.84 7.78
N GLU A 34 6.04 2.92 7.79
CA GLU A 34 6.36 4.16 8.50
C GLU A 34 5.15 4.64 9.29
N SER A 35 5.38 5.35 10.40
CA SER A 35 4.29 6.06 11.09
C SER A 35 3.83 7.25 10.25
N LEU A 36 2.52 7.41 10.09
CA LEU A 36 1.95 8.59 9.41
C LEU A 36 2.19 9.88 10.21
N GLY A 37 2.56 9.82 11.49
CA GLY A 37 2.91 10.98 12.31
C GLY A 37 1.93 12.15 12.18
N PHE A 38 2.45 13.38 12.32
CA PHE A 38 1.76 14.64 11.97
C PHE A 38 1.92 15.01 10.49
N ILE A 39 2.23 14.05 9.62
CA ILE A 39 2.54 14.32 8.22
C ILE A 39 1.27 14.83 7.52
N MET A 40 1.38 15.95 6.79
CA MET A 40 0.28 16.57 6.02
C MET A 40 -0.41 15.58 5.07
N ASP A 41 0.32 14.55 4.57
CA ASP A 41 -0.19 13.43 3.78
C ASP A 41 -1.39 12.69 4.41
N ARG A 42 -1.52 12.76 5.74
CA ARG A 42 -2.65 12.19 6.49
C ARG A 42 -3.99 12.79 6.06
N PHE A 43 -4.02 14.07 5.72
CA PHE A 43 -5.24 14.80 5.32
C PHE A 43 -5.45 14.83 3.81
N LEU A 44 -4.43 14.50 3.02
CA LEU A 44 -4.57 14.26 1.59
C LEU A 44 -5.22 12.90 1.39
N ILE A 45 -6.54 12.88 1.17
CA ILE A 45 -7.28 11.61 1.03
C ILE A 45 -6.93 10.85 -0.25
N TRP A 46 -6.31 11.48 -1.25
CA TRP A 46 -5.84 10.85 -2.49
C TRP A 46 -4.46 11.38 -2.88
N GLY A 47 -3.61 10.50 -3.43
CA GLY A 47 -2.22 10.83 -3.69
C GLY A 47 -1.45 11.11 -2.38
N GLY A 48 -0.35 11.86 -2.49
CA GLY A 48 0.47 12.30 -1.37
C GLY A 48 1.46 13.37 -1.84
N THR A 49 2.19 13.97 -0.90
CA THR A 49 3.19 15.01 -1.20
C THR A 49 4.53 14.44 -1.68
N ASP A 50 4.83 13.18 -1.33
CA ASP A 50 6.07 12.51 -1.74
C ASP A 50 5.95 11.92 -3.16
N PRO A 51 6.70 12.43 -4.16
CA PRO A 51 6.62 11.96 -5.54
C PRO A 51 7.14 10.54 -5.74
N ARG A 52 7.81 9.95 -4.74
CA ARG A 52 8.32 8.58 -4.81
C ARG A 52 7.23 7.54 -4.59
N ARG A 53 6.07 7.93 -4.04
CA ARG A 53 4.98 7.02 -3.69
C ARG A 53 3.62 7.57 -4.07
N TRP A 54 2.67 6.68 -4.33
CA TRP A 54 1.31 7.07 -4.67
C TRP A 54 0.29 6.29 -3.86
N LEU A 55 -0.68 7.00 -3.30
CA LEU A 55 -1.71 6.42 -2.45
C LEU A 55 -3.10 6.45 -3.10
N PRO A 56 -3.91 5.40 -2.88
CA PRO A 56 -5.30 5.36 -3.31
C PRO A 56 -6.16 6.37 -2.56
N LEU A 57 -7.34 6.65 -3.11
CA LEU A 57 -8.36 7.45 -2.44
C LEU A 57 -8.85 6.72 -1.18
N ASP A 58 -8.66 7.35 -0.03
CA ASP A 58 -8.91 6.80 1.29
C ASP A 58 -9.45 7.88 2.24
N ILE A 59 -10.78 7.98 2.29
CA ILE A 59 -11.49 8.95 3.14
C ILE A 59 -11.22 8.75 4.64
N TRP A 60 -10.80 7.54 5.04
CA TRP A 60 -10.50 7.19 6.42
C TRP A 60 -9.01 7.35 6.75
N ARG A 61 -8.18 7.85 5.83
CA ARG A 61 -6.76 8.10 6.08
C ARG A 61 -6.47 8.96 7.32
N PRO A 62 -7.26 10.01 7.66
CA PRO A 62 -6.97 10.86 8.81
C PRO A 62 -6.88 10.13 10.16
N ILE A 63 -7.64 9.05 10.32
CA ILE A 63 -7.68 8.26 11.56
C ILE A 63 -6.66 7.11 11.58
N LYS A 64 -5.92 6.88 10.48
CA LYS A 64 -4.95 5.80 10.37
C LYS A 64 -3.56 6.26 10.79
N SER A 65 -2.76 5.31 11.25
CA SER A 65 -1.47 5.59 11.90
C SER A 65 -0.26 5.06 11.12
N THR A 66 -0.45 4.18 10.14
CA THR A 66 0.64 3.53 9.43
C THR A 66 0.53 3.71 7.92
N LEU A 67 1.66 4.07 7.31
CA LEU A 67 1.88 4.09 5.88
C LEU A 67 2.72 2.87 5.49
N VAL A 68 2.28 2.16 4.46
CA VAL A 68 3.04 1.06 3.87
C VAL A 68 3.31 1.37 2.40
N THR A 69 4.58 1.47 2.04
CA THR A 69 5.04 1.62 0.65
C THR A 69 5.54 0.27 0.15
N LEU A 70 5.08 -0.17 -1.01
CA LEU A 70 5.49 -1.43 -1.62
C LEU A 70 6.58 -1.16 -2.66
N ASP A 71 7.69 -1.88 -2.55
CA ASP A 71 8.71 -1.89 -3.61
C ASP A 71 8.27 -2.88 -4.69
N VAL A 72 7.80 -2.34 -5.83
CA VAL A 72 7.22 -3.12 -6.93
C VAL A 72 8.06 -2.93 -8.18
N VAL A 73 8.47 -4.05 -8.78
CA VAL A 73 9.30 -4.05 -9.99
C VAL A 73 8.64 -3.24 -11.11
N GLY A 74 9.40 -2.32 -11.71
CA GLY A 74 8.95 -1.52 -12.85
C GLY A 74 7.82 -0.53 -12.54
N THR A 75 7.51 -0.27 -11.26
CA THR A 75 6.43 0.65 -10.89
C THR A 75 6.98 1.87 -10.16
N THR A 76 6.90 3.03 -10.82
CA THR A 76 7.19 4.35 -10.25
C THR A 76 6.06 5.32 -10.60
N PRO A 77 5.50 6.08 -9.64
CA PRO A 77 5.76 6.05 -8.20
C PRO A 77 5.37 4.73 -7.53
N ALA A 78 6.04 4.39 -6.43
CA ALA A 78 5.82 3.16 -5.68
C ALA A 78 4.40 3.14 -5.09
N PRO A 79 3.62 2.07 -5.28
CA PRO A 79 2.27 2.00 -4.73
C PRO A 79 2.33 1.91 -3.20
N ALA A 80 1.57 2.76 -2.54
CA ALA A 80 1.50 2.83 -1.09
C ALA A 80 0.05 2.78 -0.59
N CYS A 81 -0.14 2.43 0.67
CA CYS A 81 -1.45 2.29 1.29
C CYS A 81 -1.41 2.56 2.79
N THR A 82 -2.60 2.80 3.37
CA THR A 82 -2.77 2.96 4.81
C THR A 82 -3.71 1.86 5.32
N PRO A 83 -3.18 0.74 5.83
CA PRO A 83 -4.01 -0.35 6.35
C PRO A 83 -4.75 0.09 7.61
N LEU A 84 -6.01 -0.34 7.75
CA LEU A 84 -6.80 -0.07 8.96
C LEU A 84 -6.27 -0.86 10.17
N ARG A 85 -5.81 -2.10 9.94
CA ARG A 85 -5.22 -3.00 10.95
C ARG A 85 -3.75 -3.25 10.58
N PRO A 86 -2.83 -2.30 10.87
CA PRO A 86 -1.48 -2.34 10.34
C PRO A 86 -0.70 -3.58 10.79
N ARG A 87 -0.81 -3.97 12.07
CA ARG A 87 -0.09 -5.13 12.62
C ARG A 87 -0.44 -6.42 11.90
N GLU A 88 -1.72 -6.70 11.74
CA GLU A 88 -2.20 -7.91 11.07
C GLU A 88 -1.89 -7.90 9.58
N PHE A 89 -2.03 -6.75 8.94
CA PHE A 89 -1.69 -6.60 7.54
C PHE A 89 -0.21 -6.90 7.30
N LEU A 90 0.69 -6.30 8.08
CA LEU A 90 2.13 -6.52 7.97
C LEU A 90 2.51 -7.97 8.27
N ALA A 91 1.94 -8.57 9.32
CA ALA A 91 2.18 -9.99 9.63
C ALA A 91 1.76 -10.92 8.48
N THR A 92 0.60 -10.66 7.88
CA THR A 92 0.11 -11.44 6.73
C THR A 92 0.98 -11.23 5.50
N LEU A 93 1.34 -9.97 5.20
CA LEU A 93 2.20 -9.63 4.08
C LEU A 93 3.58 -10.30 4.20
N GLU A 94 4.18 -10.26 5.39
CA GLU A 94 5.47 -10.89 5.69
C GLU A 94 5.45 -12.39 5.41
N VAL A 95 4.42 -13.10 5.87
CA VAL A 95 4.25 -14.55 5.62
C VAL A 95 4.14 -14.82 4.12
N LEU A 96 3.29 -14.07 3.43
CA LEU A 96 3.04 -14.29 2.00
C LEU A 96 4.27 -14.00 1.13
N LEU A 97 5.04 -12.95 1.46
CA LEU A 97 6.29 -12.65 0.73
C LEU A 97 7.36 -13.72 0.98
N LYS A 98 7.44 -14.29 2.18
CA LYS A 98 8.35 -15.43 2.47
C LYS A 98 7.94 -16.69 1.71
N GLU A 99 6.64 -17.00 1.67
CA GLU A 99 6.12 -18.13 0.88
C GLU A 99 6.44 -17.97 -0.61
N GLN A 100 6.41 -16.74 -1.14
CA GLN A 100 6.75 -16.46 -2.54
C GLN A 100 8.25 -16.55 -2.82
N ALA A 101 9.11 -16.08 -1.90
CA ALA A 101 10.56 -16.14 -2.06
C ALA A 101 11.12 -17.57 -2.01
N GLY A 102 10.40 -18.49 -1.36
CA GLY A 102 10.75 -19.92 -1.32
C GLY A 102 10.23 -20.75 -2.50
N ARG A 103 9.52 -20.13 -3.47
CA ARG A 103 9.04 -20.76 -4.70
C ARG A 103 9.93 -20.41 -5.88
#